data_AF-A0A538Q1N4-F1
#
_entry.id   AF-A0A538Q1N4-F1
#
_cell.length_a   1.000
_cell.length_b   1.000
_cell.length_c   1.000
_cell.angle_alpha   90.00
_cell.angle_beta   90.00
_cell.angle_gamma   90.00
#
_symmetry.space_group_name_H-M   'P 1'
#
loop_
_entity.id
_entity.type
_entity.pdbx_description
1 polymer ?
#
loop_
_entity_poly.entity_id
_entity_poly.type
_entity_poly.pdbx_seq_one_letter_code
_entity_poly.pdbx_strand_id
1 'polypeptide(L)'
;MRKLFVRSFAIAFVVFALLFGLEFFGEWQRAGRPGAGDMSWADINNAKLVDVLSPMARAYNNVLAMLLATIGLAIPLTANMHTPKLIEMFLRDRINRYVLSFMAFGAAHVLWVDYIVGPKFAPTWAIAVAVYTAMIGWALLIPYFFYVVRFVDPSRLLVRLREDAMYVVGKVADRERDPMEAQTALSVRVGQIGTIIIKSLDRDDRDVAAEGAWAIKVLLDHYAGYKPRMPKEWFIVDRADFVGLSDEALEMMSESRTWFEMKCLSQLELGFLRALHGASDTVSTFSDATRVIAARAVGHHDEQALRLAIRFFNNYLREAIKAGNLRAVYDVFHQYRRLGRELVDRPELLREVGKHFSYYAGMARIYGMVFAPQLVIFDLGYVTRRAFERASPAGADLLREVLALPHRTGADVH
;
A
#
# COMPACT_ATOMS: atom_id res chain seq x y z
N MET A 1 12.61 -14.80 15.90
CA MET A 1 11.25 -15.35 16.11
C MET A 1 11.15 -16.37 17.25
N ARG A 2 12.00 -17.40 17.33
CA ARG A 2 11.94 -18.46 18.36
C ARG A 2 11.95 -17.95 19.81
N LYS A 3 12.86 -17.02 20.16
CA LYS A 3 12.93 -16.42 21.52
C LYS A 3 11.69 -15.58 21.89
N LEU A 4 11.12 -14.86 20.91
CA LEU A 4 9.94 -14.01 21.11
C LEU A 4 8.67 -14.86 21.30
N PHE A 5 8.55 -15.96 20.55
CA PHE A 5 7.48 -16.94 20.72
C PHE A 5 7.56 -17.61 22.09
N VAL A 6 8.74 -18.12 22.47
CA VAL A 6 8.93 -18.78 23.78
C VAL A 6 8.65 -17.81 24.93
N ARG A 7 9.10 -16.56 24.84
CA ARG A 7 8.80 -15.53 25.85
C ARG A 7 7.29 -15.22 25.92
N SER A 8 6.62 -15.08 24.78
CA SER A 8 5.18 -14.79 24.75
C SER A 8 4.36 -15.98 25.27
N PHE A 9 4.76 -17.21 24.93
CA PHE A 9 4.17 -18.43 25.43
C PHE A 9 4.36 -18.59 26.94
N ALA A 10 5.57 -18.37 27.45
CA ALA A 10 5.85 -18.45 28.88
C ALA A 10 5.06 -17.39 29.67
N ILE A 11 4.99 -16.16 29.16
CA ILE A 11 4.16 -15.11 29.77
C ILE A 11 2.69 -15.53 29.78
N ALA A 12 2.15 -15.98 28.65
CA ALA A 12 0.77 -16.43 28.56
C ALA A 12 0.50 -17.59 29.54
N PHE A 13 1.38 -18.59 29.59
CA PHE A 13 1.26 -19.73 30.49
C PHE A 13 1.26 -19.32 31.96
N VAL A 14 2.17 -18.43 32.37
CA VAL A 14 2.21 -17.91 33.75
C VAL A 14 0.95 -17.11 34.07
N VAL A 15 0.47 -16.27 33.14
CA VAL A 15 -0.79 -15.51 33.31
C VAL A 15 -1.98 -16.46 33.43
N PHE A 16 -2.07 -17.50 32.61
CA PHE A 16 -3.11 -18.54 32.70
C PHE A 16 -3.05 -19.26 34.05
N ALA A 17 -1.88 -19.76 34.44
CA ALA A 17 -1.69 -20.50 35.68
C ALA A 17 -2.02 -19.64 36.91
N LEU A 18 -1.65 -18.36 36.90
CA LEU A 18 -1.96 -17.43 37.99
C LEU A 18 -3.45 -17.08 38.04
N LEU A 19 -4.08 -16.72 36.91
CA LEU A 19 -5.49 -16.35 36.89
C LEU A 19 -6.38 -17.53 37.26
N PHE A 20 -6.22 -18.66 36.58
CA PHE A 20 -7.04 -19.85 36.82
C PHE A 20 -6.72 -20.47 38.19
N GLY A 21 -5.45 -20.43 38.61
CA GLY A 21 -5.04 -20.86 39.94
C GLY A 21 -5.67 -20.00 41.03
N LEU A 22 -5.57 -18.67 40.95
CA LEU A 22 -6.15 -17.76 41.95
C LEU A 22 -7.68 -17.87 42.00
N GLU A 23 -8.34 -17.96 40.85
CA GLU A 23 -9.78 -18.19 40.75
C GLU A 23 -10.18 -19.53 41.39
N PHE A 24 -9.46 -20.60 41.07
CA PHE A 24 -9.67 -21.91 41.67
C PHE A 24 -9.46 -21.89 43.18
N PHE A 25 -8.36 -21.32 43.68
CA PHE A 25 -8.07 -21.23 45.11
C PHE A 25 -9.10 -20.39 45.85
N GLY A 26 -9.57 -19.30 45.24
CA GLY A 26 -10.64 -18.45 45.79
C GLY A 26 -11.96 -19.20 45.92
N GLU A 27 -12.38 -19.91 44.88
CA GLU A 27 -13.60 -20.73 44.92
C GLU A 27 -13.46 -21.97 45.80
N TRP A 28 -12.29 -22.62 45.80
CA TRP A 28 -11.99 -23.76 46.67
C TRP A 28 -12.04 -23.38 48.14
N GLN A 29 -11.52 -22.20 48.50
CA GLN A 29 -11.62 -21.67 49.86
C GLN A 29 -13.07 -21.33 50.23
N ARG A 30 -13.84 -20.74 49.32
CA ARG A 30 -15.25 -20.40 49.52
C ARG A 30 -16.14 -21.65 49.66
N ALA A 31 -15.87 -22.70 48.90
CA ALA A 31 -16.62 -23.95 48.91
C ALA A 31 -16.27 -24.85 50.12
N GLY A 32 -15.43 -24.40 51.05
CA GLY A 32 -15.09 -25.16 52.25
C GLY A 32 -13.99 -26.22 52.05
N ARG A 33 -13.11 -26.03 51.06
CA ARG A 33 -12.00 -26.93 50.70
C ARG A 33 -12.44 -28.37 50.37
N PRO A 34 -13.29 -28.56 49.34
CA PRO A 34 -13.70 -29.88 48.90
C PRO A 34 -12.49 -30.75 48.52
N GLY A 35 -12.60 -32.06 48.77
CA GLY A 35 -11.54 -33.03 48.44
C GLY A 35 -11.50 -33.34 46.93
N ALA A 36 -10.41 -33.96 46.46
CA ALA A 36 -10.26 -34.31 45.04
C ALA A 36 -11.38 -35.23 44.50
N GLY A 37 -12.00 -36.04 45.37
CA GLY A 37 -13.17 -36.87 45.01
C GLY A 37 -14.47 -36.09 44.83
N ASP A 38 -14.61 -34.92 45.44
CA ASP A 38 -15.80 -34.05 45.33
C ASP A 38 -15.80 -33.18 44.06
N MET A 39 -14.66 -33.18 43.34
CA MET A 39 -14.46 -32.59 42.01
C MET A 39 -14.44 -33.67 40.91
N SER A 40 -14.71 -34.94 41.26
CA SER A 40 -14.67 -36.08 40.36
C SER A 40 -15.92 -36.17 39.48
N TRP A 41 -15.74 -36.56 38.23
CA TRP A 41 -16.83 -36.86 37.28
C TRP A 41 -17.56 -38.18 37.53
N ALA A 42 -17.24 -38.89 38.62
CA ALA A 42 -17.75 -40.23 38.90
C ALA A 42 -19.15 -40.28 39.56
N ASP A 43 -19.67 -39.16 40.06
CA ASP A 43 -20.93 -39.06 40.83
C ASP A 43 -21.97 -38.14 40.13
N ILE A 44 -23.17 -37.97 40.73
CA ILE A 44 -24.28 -37.17 40.16
C ILE A 44 -23.89 -35.69 40.06
N ASN A 45 -23.53 -35.26 38.85
CA ASN A 45 -23.18 -33.87 38.53
C ASN A 45 -24.39 -33.01 38.17
N ASN A 46 -24.24 -31.70 38.33
CA ASN A 46 -25.26 -30.72 37.98
C ASN A 46 -25.36 -30.57 36.44
N ALA A 47 -26.10 -31.47 35.80
CA ALA A 47 -26.19 -31.61 34.34
C ALA A 47 -26.44 -30.28 33.60
N LYS A 48 -27.28 -29.40 34.17
CA LYS A 48 -27.58 -28.08 33.57
C LYS A 48 -26.36 -27.17 33.37
N LEU A 49 -25.34 -27.24 34.22
CA LEU A 49 -24.17 -26.35 34.12
C LEU A 49 -23.20 -26.84 33.04
N VAL A 50 -22.91 -28.14 33.06
CA VAL A 50 -22.07 -28.81 32.05
C VAL A 50 -22.71 -28.72 30.66
N ASP A 51 -24.03 -28.91 30.57
CA ASP A 51 -24.78 -28.82 29.31
C ASP A 51 -24.80 -27.40 28.70
N VAL A 52 -24.50 -26.35 29.48
CA VAL A 52 -24.41 -24.96 29.00
C VAL A 52 -22.96 -24.59 28.63
N LEU A 53 -21.97 -25.02 29.42
CA LEU A 53 -20.56 -24.69 29.20
C LEU A 53 -19.98 -25.40 27.96
N SER A 54 -20.34 -26.66 27.74
CA SER A 54 -19.84 -27.43 26.59
C SER A 54 -20.22 -26.83 25.22
N PRO A 55 -21.49 -26.43 24.97
CA PRO A 55 -21.84 -25.64 23.79
C PRO A 55 -21.13 -24.28 23.69
N MET A 56 -20.87 -23.60 24.80
CA MET A 56 -20.13 -22.32 24.80
C MET A 56 -18.68 -22.50 24.34
N ALA A 57 -17.98 -23.53 24.83
CA ALA A 57 -16.62 -23.85 24.39
C ALA A 57 -16.59 -24.16 22.87
N ARG A 58 -17.57 -24.94 22.39
CA ARG A 58 -17.72 -25.23 20.95
C ARG A 58 -18.00 -23.96 20.14
N ALA A 59 -18.85 -23.06 20.63
CA ALA A 59 -19.13 -21.79 19.98
C ALA A 59 -17.86 -20.95 19.81
N TYR A 60 -17.04 -20.79 20.85
CA TYR A 60 -15.76 -20.09 20.74
C TYR A 60 -14.82 -20.70 19.69
N ASN A 61 -14.69 -22.03 19.69
CA ASN A 61 -13.87 -22.73 18.71
C ASN A 61 -14.39 -22.51 17.28
N ASN A 62 -15.70 -22.54 17.08
CA ASN A 62 -16.33 -22.26 15.78
C ASN A 62 -16.11 -20.81 15.34
N VAL A 63 -16.20 -19.84 16.25
CA VAL A 63 -15.93 -18.43 15.95
C VAL A 63 -14.47 -18.24 15.56
N LEU A 64 -13.54 -18.82 16.31
CA LEU A 64 -12.11 -18.74 16.01
C LEU A 64 -11.80 -19.40 14.67
N ALA A 65 -12.40 -20.56 14.39
CA ALA A 65 -12.28 -21.25 13.10
C ALA A 65 -12.84 -20.43 11.94
N MET A 66 -14.03 -19.84 12.11
CA MET A 66 -14.67 -18.99 11.10
C MET A 66 -13.83 -17.74 10.82
N LEU A 67 -13.25 -17.12 11.86
CA LEU A 67 -12.35 -15.97 11.71
C LEU A 67 -11.08 -16.34 10.96
N LEU A 68 -10.40 -17.43 11.37
CA LEU A 68 -9.21 -17.93 10.70
C LEU A 68 -9.51 -18.31 9.24
N ALA A 69 -10.67 -18.91 8.97
CA ALA A 69 -11.11 -19.24 7.62
C ALA A 69 -11.41 -17.99 6.79
N THR A 70 -12.10 -16.98 7.36
CA THR A 70 -12.39 -15.71 6.68
C THR A 70 -11.11 -15.00 6.29
N ILE A 71 -10.13 -14.94 7.21
CA ILE A 71 -8.82 -14.35 6.94
C ILE A 71 -8.07 -15.20 5.89
N GLY A 72 -8.06 -16.52 6.06
CA GLY A 72 -7.40 -17.47 5.18
C GLY A 72 -7.96 -17.48 3.76
N LEU A 73 -9.24 -17.15 3.58
CA LEU A 73 -9.90 -17.01 2.27
C LEU A 73 -9.77 -15.59 1.71
N ALA A 74 -9.95 -14.56 2.55
CA ALA A 74 -9.95 -13.17 2.10
C ALA A 74 -8.53 -12.70 1.68
N ILE A 75 -7.48 -13.20 2.33
CA ILE A 75 -6.09 -12.81 2.00
C ILE A 75 -5.66 -13.30 0.60
N PRO A 76 -5.82 -14.58 0.21
CA PRO A 76 -5.52 -15.03 -1.15
C PRO A 76 -6.41 -14.35 -2.20
N LEU A 77 -7.70 -14.19 -1.88
CA LEU A 77 -8.65 -13.52 -2.76
C LEU A 77 -8.30 -12.05 -3.00
N THR A 78 -7.52 -11.39 -2.15
CA THR A 78 -7.03 -10.01 -2.36
C THR A 78 -5.57 -9.92 -2.79
N ALA A 79 -4.72 -10.89 -2.48
CA ALA A 79 -3.30 -10.81 -2.79
C ALA A 79 -2.61 -12.16 -2.96
N ASN A 80 -2.67 -12.74 -4.18
CA ASN A 80 -1.92 -13.95 -4.59
C ASN A 80 -0.38 -13.95 -4.38
N MET A 81 0.24 -12.89 -3.84
CA MET A 81 1.70 -12.80 -3.55
C MET A 81 2.04 -12.06 -2.24
N HIS A 82 1.08 -11.44 -1.56
CA HIS A 82 1.34 -10.72 -0.28
C HIS A 82 0.74 -11.43 0.93
N THR A 83 0.28 -12.67 0.76
CA THR A 83 -0.30 -13.50 1.82
C THR A 83 0.53 -13.50 3.10
N PRO A 84 1.87 -13.68 3.07
CA PRO A 84 2.67 -13.67 4.30
C PRO A 84 2.69 -12.31 5.00
N LYS A 85 2.72 -11.20 4.25
CA LYS A 85 2.76 -9.85 4.84
C LYS A 85 1.40 -9.39 5.34
N LEU A 86 0.32 -9.70 4.62
CA LEU A 86 -1.04 -9.46 5.09
C LEU A 86 -1.30 -10.23 6.39
N ILE A 87 -0.85 -11.48 6.49
CA ILE A 87 -0.89 -12.26 7.73
C ILE A 87 -0.06 -11.56 8.82
N GLU A 88 1.17 -11.11 8.51
CA GLU A 88 2.00 -10.39 9.49
C GLU A 88 1.34 -9.09 9.97
N MET A 89 0.79 -8.29 9.06
CA MET A 89 0.06 -7.05 9.39
C MET A 89 -1.17 -7.36 10.23
N PHE A 90 -1.91 -8.42 9.88
CA PHE A 90 -3.08 -8.87 10.60
C PHE A 90 -2.72 -9.29 12.04
N LEU A 91 -1.65 -10.07 12.21
CA LEU A 91 -1.18 -10.52 13.53
C LEU A 91 -0.53 -9.38 14.36
N ARG A 92 0.04 -8.38 13.67
CA ARG A 92 0.65 -7.22 14.32
C ARG A 92 -0.38 -6.18 14.75
N ASP A 93 -1.55 -6.15 14.10
CA ASP A 93 -2.65 -5.26 14.44
C ASP A 93 -3.11 -5.45 15.90
N ARG A 94 -3.35 -4.32 16.58
CA ARG A 94 -3.67 -4.33 18.01
C ARG A 94 -5.04 -4.93 18.26
N ILE A 95 -6.05 -4.55 17.46
CA ILE A 95 -7.43 -5.01 17.63
C ILE A 95 -7.50 -6.51 17.38
N ASN A 96 -6.93 -6.99 16.28
CA ASN A 96 -6.89 -8.43 15.98
C ASN A 96 -6.24 -9.24 17.11
N ARG A 97 -5.11 -8.76 17.65
CA ARG A 97 -4.43 -9.43 18.76
C ARG A 97 -5.30 -9.50 20.01
N TYR A 98 -5.95 -8.39 20.37
CA TYR A 98 -6.84 -8.37 21.54
C TYR A 98 -8.04 -9.29 21.37
N VAL A 99 -8.73 -9.25 20.22
CA VAL A 99 -9.91 -10.10 19.97
C VAL A 99 -9.55 -11.57 19.93
N LEU A 100 -8.48 -11.95 19.23
CA LEU A 100 -8.04 -13.35 19.16
C LEU A 100 -7.58 -13.87 20.53
N SER A 101 -6.83 -13.07 21.30
CA SER A 101 -6.44 -13.44 22.66
C SER A 101 -7.64 -13.54 23.59
N PHE A 102 -8.61 -12.63 23.49
CA PHE A 102 -9.84 -12.67 24.28
C PHE A 102 -10.67 -13.92 23.98
N MET A 103 -10.87 -14.25 22.69
CA MET A 103 -11.61 -15.45 22.28
C MET A 103 -10.91 -16.74 22.70
N ALA A 104 -9.59 -16.82 22.54
CA ALA A 104 -8.80 -17.98 22.97
C ALA A 104 -8.79 -18.14 24.50
N PHE A 105 -8.67 -17.02 25.24
CA PHE A 105 -8.72 -17.03 26.70
C PHE A 105 -10.11 -17.43 27.20
N GLY A 106 -11.17 -16.88 26.61
CA GLY A 106 -12.55 -17.26 26.92
C GLY A 106 -12.82 -18.74 26.66
N ALA A 107 -12.34 -19.28 25.53
CA ALA A 107 -12.45 -20.71 25.23
C ALA A 107 -11.73 -21.59 26.27
N ALA A 108 -10.50 -21.23 26.63
CA ALA A 108 -9.72 -21.95 27.63
C ALA A 108 -10.35 -21.86 29.02
N HIS A 109 -10.88 -20.70 29.40
CA HIS A 109 -11.57 -20.48 30.67
C HIS A 109 -12.84 -21.33 30.76
N VAL A 110 -13.68 -21.35 29.72
CA VAL A 110 -14.89 -22.20 29.71
C VAL A 110 -14.53 -23.68 29.84
N LEU A 111 -13.49 -24.16 29.14
CA LEU A 111 -13.01 -25.55 29.26
C LEU A 111 -12.45 -25.86 30.66
N TRP A 112 -11.74 -24.91 31.27
CA TRP A 112 -11.24 -25.05 32.63
C TRP A 112 -12.38 -25.13 33.63
N VAL A 113 -13.37 -24.23 33.53
CA VAL A 113 -14.55 -24.21 34.40
C VAL A 113 -15.37 -25.48 34.23
N ASP A 114 -15.57 -25.95 33.00
CA ASP A 114 -16.25 -27.22 32.72
C ASP A 114 -15.52 -28.41 33.36
N TYR A 115 -14.18 -28.44 33.28
CA TYR A 115 -13.37 -29.50 33.88
C TYR A 115 -13.46 -29.57 35.41
N ILE A 116 -13.44 -28.42 36.08
CA ILE A 116 -13.42 -28.36 37.56
C ILE A 116 -14.80 -28.57 38.19
N VAL A 117 -15.91 -28.43 37.45
CA VAL A 117 -17.27 -28.64 37.98
C VAL A 117 -17.46 -30.10 38.39
N GLY A 118 -17.86 -30.31 39.64
CA GLY A 118 -18.12 -31.63 40.21
C GLY A 118 -19.36 -31.68 41.13
N PRO A 119 -19.66 -32.84 41.72
CA PRO A 119 -20.93 -33.10 42.41
C PRO A 119 -21.16 -32.18 43.62
N LYS A 120 -20.08 -31.79 44.31
CA LYS A 120 -20.14 -30.89 45.48
C LYS A 120 -19.32 -29.60 45.30
N PHE A 121 -18.81 -29.34 44.10
CA PHE A 121 -18.04 -28.13 43.78
C PHE A 121 -18.59 -27.45 42.54
N ALA A 122 -19.31 -26.34 42.76
CA ALA A 122 -19.86 -25.50 41.71
C ALA A 122 -19.26 -24.08 41.84
N PRO A 123 -18.22 -23.74 41.05
CA PRO A 123 -17.55 -22.44 41.13
C PRO A 123 -18.42 -21.34 40.50
N THR A 124 -19.33 -20.77 41.29
CA THR A 124 -20.36 -19.83 40.84
C THR A 124 -19.82 -18.56 40.18
N TRP A 125 -18.70 -18.01 40.66
CA TRP A 125 -18.07 -16.83 40.06
C TRP A 125 -17.40 -17.19 38.74
N ALA A 126 -16.71 -18.32 38.68
CA ALA A 126 -16.05 -18.76 37.46
C ALA A 126 -17.08 -19.03 36.35
N ILE A 127 -18.22 -19.62 36.70
CA ILE A 127 -19.35 -19.80 35.77
C ILE A 127 -19.92 -18.44 35.35
N ALA A 128 -20.14 -17.50 36.28
CA ALA A 128 -20.65 -16.18 35.93
C ALA A 128 -19.70 -15.43 34.98
N VAL A 129 -18.39 -15.44 35.28
CA VAL A 129 -17.35 -14.86 34.42
C VAL A 129 -17.35 -15.52 33.04
N ALA A 130 -17.45 -16.85 32.96
CA ALA A 130 -17.52 -17.59 31.71
C ALA A 130 -18.74 -17.16 30.87
N VAL A 131 -19.92 -17.04 31.49
CA VAL A 131 -21.17 -16.62 30.83
C VAL A 131 -21.08 -15.17 30.35
N TYR A 132 -20.63 -14.23 31.19
CA TYR A 132 -20.48 -12.83 30.80
C TYR A 132 -19.44 -12.65 29.68
N THR A 133 -18.32 -13.36 29.78
CA THR A 133 -17.28 -13.34 28.74
C THR A 133 -17.83 -13.88 27.42
N ALA A 134 -18.64 -14.96 27.46
CA ALA A 134 -19.32 -15.50 26.29
C ALA A 134 -20.30 -14.51 25.66
N MET A 135 -21.11 -13.82 26.46
CA MET A 135 -22.02 -12.78 25.96
C MET A 135 -21.27 -11.63 25.28
N ILE A 136 -20.18 -11.16 25.90
CA ILE A 136 -19.32 -10.11 25.32
C ILE A 136 -18.67 -10.61 24.02
N GLY A 137 -18.17 -11.84 24.00
CA GLY A 137 -17.59 -12.45 22.79
C GLY A 137 -18.59 -12.51 21.64
N TRP A 138 -19.82 -12.94 21.90
CA TRP A 138 -20.88 -12.94 20.90
C TRP A 138 -21.25 -11.55 20.41
N ALA A 139 -21.36 -10.57 21.31
CA ALA A 139 -21.62 -9.18 20.94
C ALA A 139 -20.49 -8.57 20.08
N LEU A 140 -19.24 -8.98 20.33
CA LEU A 140 -18.06 -8.50 19.60
C LEU A 140 -17.91 -9.12 18.20
N LEU A 141 -18.57 -10.25 17.93
CA LEU A 141 -18.41 -11.00 16.68
C LEU A 141 -18.78 -10.18 15.45
N ILE A 142 -19.96 -9.57 15.44
CA ILE A 142 -20.45 -8.77 14.32
C ILE A 142 -19.53 -7.56 14.03
N PRO A 143 -19.23 -6.67 15.00
CA PRO A 143 -18.36 -5.52 14.74
C PRO A 143 -16.94 -5.96 14.34
N TYR A 144 -16.42 -7.06 14.89
CA TYR A 144 -15.13 -7.59 14.50
C TYR A 144 -15.13 -8.17 13.09
N PHE A 145 -16.20 -8.86 12.67
CA PHE A 145 -16.32 -9.34 11.29
C PHE A 145 -16.25 -8.18 10.28
N PHE A 146 -17.01 -7.10 10.52
CA PHE A 146 -16.93 -5.90 9.69
C PHE A 146 -15.53 -5.26 9.72
N TYR A 147 -14.86 -5.29 10.87
CA TYR A 147 -13.48 -4.84 10.99
C TYR A 147 -12.53 -5.66 10.11
N VAL A 148 -12.63 -6.99 10.14
CA VAL A 148 -11.77 -7.89 9.34
C VAL A 148 -12.02 -7.72 7.84
N VAL A 149 -13.28 -7.62 7.39
CA VAL A 149 -13.59 -7.35 5.96
C VAL A 149 -12.97 -6.02 5.53
N ARG A 150 -13.15 -4.97 6.33
CA ARG A 150 -12.51 -3.65 6.10
C ARG A 150 -10.99 -3.70 6.22
N PHE A 151 -10.43 -4.64 6.97
CA PHE A 151 -8.99 -4.79 7.09
C PHE A 151 -8.39 -5.30 5.76
N VAL A 152 -9.13 -6.13 5.04
CA VAL A 152 -8.71 -6.76 3.78
C VAL A 152 -9.00 -5.87 2.56
N ASP A 153 -9.85 -4.86 2.72
CA ASP A 153 -10.12 -3.82 1.72
C ASP A 153 -8.82 -3.19 1.16
N PRO A 154 -8.54 -3.33 -0.16
CA PRO A 154 -7.35 -2.81 -0.82
C PRO A 154 -7.15 -1.31 -0.62
N SER A 155 -8.22 -0.52 -0.67
CA SER A 155 -8.19 0.94 -0.49
C SER A 155 -7.64 1.32 0.88
N ARG A 156 -8.11 0.63 1.92
CA ARG A 156 -7.64 0.84 3.30
C ARG A 156 -6.23 0.31 3.53
N LEU A 157 -5.82 -0.72 2.79
CA LEU A 157 -4.46 -1.21 2.82
C LEU A 157 -3.49 -0.19 2.20
N LEU A 158 -3.86 0.44 1.08
CA LEU A 158 -3.09 1.52 0.45
C LEU A 158 -2.88 2.69 1.39
N VAL A 159 -3.95 3.16 2.06
CA VAL A 159 -3.88 4.24 3.06
C VAL A 159 -2.90 3.91 4.18
N ARG A 160 -2.97 2.68 4.73
CA ARG A 160 -2.08 2.22 5.78
C ARG A 160 -0.63 2.12 5.33
N LEU A 161 -0.36 1.50 4.18
CA LEU A 161 1.00 1.40 3.62
C LEU A 161 1.61 2.78 3.38
N ARG A 162 0.80 3.72 2.88
CA ARG A 162 1.18 5.13 2.68
C ARG A 162 1.54 5.81 3.99
N GLU A 163 0.65 5.77 4.99
CA GLU A 163 0.87 6.40 6.31
C GLU A 163 2.10 5.81 7.01
N ASP A 164 2.26 4.49 6.95
CA ASP A 164 3.42 3.79 7.45
C ASP A 164 4.72 4.27 6.79
N ALA A 165 4.72 4.46 5.47
CA ALA A 165 5.86 4.97 4.71
C ALA A 165 6.17 6.43 5.08
N MET A 166 5.17 7.30 5.17
CA MET A 166 5.32 8.69 5.62
C MET A 166 5.92 8.77 7.03
N TYR A 167 5.43 7.93 7.95
CA TYR A 167 5.97 7.85 9.30
C TYR A 167 7.46 7.49 9.31
N VAL A 168 7.89 6.57 8.46
CA VAL A 168 9.32 6.20 8.37
C VAL A 168 10.16 7.31 7.77
N VAL A 169 9.66 8.00 6.73
CA VAL A 169 10.30 9.20 6.17
C VAL A 169 10.52 10.25 7.26
N GLY A 170 9.48 10.56 8.05
CA GLY A 170 9.59 11.50 9.17
C GLY A 170 10.66 11.08 10.18
N LYS A 171 10.66 9.81 10.59
CA LYS A 171 11.64 9.29 11.57
C LYS A 171 13.09 9.31 11.08
N VAL A 172 13.33 9.13 9.79
CA VAL A 172 14.68 9.28 9.22
C VAL A 172 15.10 10.74 9.22
N ALA A 173 14.21 11.65 8.85
CA ALA A 173 14.49 13.07 8.87
C ALA A 173 14.78 13.60 10.28
N ASP A 174 14.10 13.05 11.28
CA ASP A 174 14.32 13.34 12.70
C ASP A 174 15.54 12.59 13.29
N ARG A 175 16.27 11.81 12.46
CA ARG A 175 17.44 10.99 12.83
C ARG A 175 17.17 9.96 13.93
N GLU A 176 15.93 9.53 14.07
CA GLU A 176 15.53 8.50 15.03
C GLU A 176 15.68 7.08 14.47
N ARG A 177 15.95 6.95 13.16
CA ARG A 177 16.05 5.67 12.48
C ARG A 177 17.22 5.66 11.52
N ASP A 178 17.88 4.50 11.42
CA ASP A 178 18.95 4.29 10.45
C ASP A 178 18.44 4.50 9.01
N PRO A 179 19.11 5.36 8.21
CA PRO A 179 18.72 5.62 6.84
C PRO A 179 18.69 4.37 5.97
N MET A 180 19.70 3.49 6.05
CA MET A 180 19.81 2.32 5.17
C MET A 180 18.69 1.30 5.44
N GLU A 181 18.46 0.96 6.70
CA GLU A 181 17.34 0.09 7.09
C GLU A 181 15.98 0.69 6.68
N ALA A 182 15.85 2.01 6.75
CA ALA A 182 14.65 2.71 6.34
C ALA A 182 14.47 2.73 4.81
N GLN A 183 15.54 2.84 4.02
CA GLN A 183 15.47 2.75 2.56
C GLN A 183 14.88 1.41 2.13
N THR A 184 15.42 0.29 2.63
CA THR A 184 14.92 -1.05 2.32
C THR A 184 13.46 -1.21 2.78
N ALA A 185 13.10 -0.71 3.97
CA ALA A 185 11.73 -0.77 4.46
C ALA A 185 10.75 0.03 3.58
N LEU A 186 11.15 1.21 3.08
CA LEU A 186 10.35 2.01 2.16
C LEU A 186 10.25 1.36 0.78
N SER A 187 11.36 0.83 0.25
CA SER A 187 11.43 0.09 -1.01
C SER A 187 10.39 -1.04 -1.05
N VAL A 188 10.29 -1.82 0.03
CA VAL A 188 9.28 -2.87 0.19
C VAL A 188 7.85 -2.32 0.21
N ARG A 189 7.58 -1.25 0.96
CA ARG A 189 6.23 -0.67 1.08
C ARG A 189 5.75 -0.03 -0.22
N VAL A 190 6.63 0.69 -0.91
CA VAL A 190 6.34 1.27 -2.22
C VAL A 190 6.09 0.15 -3.25
N GLY A 191 6.90 -0.92 -3.24
CA GLY A 191 6.67 -2.10 -4.08
C GLY A 191 5.33 -2.81 -3.79
N GLN A 192 4.88 -2.82 -2.53
CA GLN A 192 3.56 -3.34 -2.16
C GLN A 192 2.42 -2.50 -2.73
N ILE A 193 2.52 -1.16 -2.64
CA ILE A 193 1.58 -0.25 -3.30
C ILE A 193 1.54 -0.53 -4.81
N GLY A 194 2.70 -0.61 -5.46
CA GLY A 194 2.80 -0.95 -6.88
C GLY A 194 2.16 -2.29 -7.23
N THR A 195 2.35 -3.32 -6.40
CA THR A 195 1.69 -4.62 -6.62
C THR A 195 0.17 -4.53 -6.49
N ILE A 196 -0.36 -3.74 -5.55
CA ILE A 196 -1.81 -3.53 -5.40
C ILE A 196 -2.33 -2.88 -6.68
N ILE A 197 -1.67 -1.84 -7.20
CA ILE A 197 -2.03 -1.21 -8.47
C ILE A 197 -2.11 -2.26 -9.59
N ILE A 198 -1.06 -3.06 -9.79
CA ILE A 198 -1.01 -4.07 -10.87
C ILE A 198 -2.14 -5.10 -10.73
N LYS A 199 -2.36 -5.62 -9.52
CA LYS A 199 -3.40 -6.64 -9.28
C LYS A 199 -4.81 -6.09 -9.40
N SER A 200 -5.02 -4.83 -9.03
CA SER A 200 -6.29 -4.14 -9.23
C SER A 200 -6.57 -3.98 -10.72
N LEU A 201 -5.56 -3.57 -11.52
CA LEU A 201 -5.68 -3.56 -12.98
C LEU A 201 -5.96 -4.94 -13.57
N ASP A 202 -5.31 -6.00 -13.07
CA ASP A 202 -5.57 -7.39 -13.50
C ASP A 202 -7.01 -7.85 -13.24
N ARG A 203 -7.68 -7.23 -12.27
CA ARG A 203 -9.05 -7.55 -11.85
C ARG A 203 -10.08 -6.56 -12.36
N ASP A 204 -9.66 -5.63 -13.23
CA ASP A 204 -10.46 -4.51 -13.71
C ASP A 204 -11.02 -3.60 -12.59
N ASP A 205 -10.35 -3.59 -11.43
CA ASP A 205 -10.66 -2.70 -10.31
C ASP A 205 -9.90 -1.37 -10.49
N ARG A 206 -10.48 -0.51 -11.32
CA ARG A 206 -9.85 0.75 -11.78
C ARG A 206 -9.77 1.78 -10.67
N ASP A 207 -10.74 1.80 -9.77
CA ASP A 207 -10.81 2.75 -8.66
C ASP A 207 -9.66 2.49 -7.68
N VAL A 208 -9.42 1.24 -7.28
CA VAL A 208 -8.30 0.90 -6.40
C VAL A 208 -6.96 1.17 -7.08
N ALA A 209 -6.82 0.90 -8.38
CA ALA A 209 -5.60 1.24 -9.11
C ALA A 209 -5.33 2.77 -9.10
N ALA A 210 -6.38 3.57 -9.28
CA ALA A 210 -6.29 5.02 -9.22
C ALA A 210 -5.96 5.54 -7.82
N GLU A 211 -6.55 4.95 -6.78
CA GLU A 211 -6.19 5.24 -5.38
C GLU A 211 -4.73 4.91 -5.07
N GLY A 212 -4.20 3.81 -5.64
CA GLY A 212 -2.80 3.45 -5.49
C GLY A 212 -1.87 4.46 -6.16
N ALA A 213 -2.20 4.91 -7.37
CA ALA A 213 -1.48 5.99 -8.03
C ALA A 213 -1.53 7.29 -7.21
N TRP A 214 -2.70 7.63 -6.65
CA TRP A 214 -2.87 8.77 -5.75
C TRP A 214 -2.03 8.63 -4.47
N ALA A 215 -1.98 7.45 -3.85
CA ALA A 215 -1.16 7.21 -2.67
C ALA A 215 0.32 7.52 -2.93
N ILE A 216 0.84 7.17 -4.11
CA ILE A 216 2.20 7.54 -4.54
C ILE A 216 2.35 9.05 -4.69
N LYS A 217 1.38 9.75 -5.28
CA LYS A 217 1.41 11.23 -5.38
C LYS A 217 1.53 11.87 -3.99
N VAL A 218 0.74 11.41 -3.02
CA VAL A 218 0.75 11.97 -1.65
C VAL A 218 2.06 11.61 -0.94
N LEU A 219 2.62 10.40 -1.15
CA LEU A 219 3.94 10.04 -0.61
C LEU A 219 5.05 10.98 -1.05
N LEU A 220 5.11 11.27 -2.36
CA LEU A 220 6.14 12.14 -2.91
C LEU A 220 5.97 13.60 -2.47
N ASP A 221 4.73 14.08 -2.35
CA ASP A 221 4.43 15.41 -1.81
C ASP A 221 4.89 15.55 -0.36
N HIS A 222 4.58 14.54 0.47
CA HIS A 222 5.06 14.49 1.84
C HIS A 222 6.59 14.46 1.89
N TYR A 223 7.23 13.59 1.09
CA TYR A 223 8.68 13.47 1.03
C TYR A 223 9.38 14.75 0.59
N ALA A 224 8.83 15.50 -0.37
CA ALA A 224 9.41 16.75 -0.84
C ALA A 224 9.65 17.76 0.29
N GLY A 225 8.77 17.80 1.30
CA GLY A 225 8.95 18.64 2.48
C GLY A 225 10.09 18.20 3.42
N TYR A 226 10.48 16.92 3.39
CA TYR A 226 11.54 16.36 4.23
C TYR A 226 12.87 16.21 3.47
N LYS A 227 12.86 16.10 2.15
CA LYS A 227 14.07 15.89 1.32
C LYS A 227 15.23 16.84 1.65
N PRO A 228 15.03 18.17 1.85
CA PRO A 228 16.13 19.09 2.16
C PRO A 228 16.80 18.84 3.52
N ARG A 229 16.08 18.24 4.47
CA ARG A 229 16.58 17.96 5.84
C ARG A 229 17.10 16.53 6.03
N MET A 230 17.05 15.70 4.99
CA MET A 230 17.51 14.32 5.08
C MET A 230 19.02 14.21 5.33
N PRO A 231 19.47 13.21 6.11
CA PRO A 231 20.89 12.92 6.26
C PRO A 231 21.53 12.52 4.92
N LYS A 232 22.85 12.70 4.74
CA LYS A 232 23.51 12.44 3.44
C LYS A 232 23.46 10.95 3.09
N GLU A 233 23.56 10.12 4.12
CA GLU A 233 23.47 8.67 4.10
C GLU A 233 22.13 8.18 3.53
N TRP A 234 21.07 8.99 3.61
CA TRP A 234 19.78 8.70 2.99
C TRP A 234 19.83 8.65 1.47
N PHE A 235 20.80 9.32 0.85
CA PHE A 235 20.89 9.38 -0.61
C PHE A 235 21.89 8.37 -1.18
N ILE A 236 22.59 7.62 -0.33
CA ILE A 236 23.50 6.56 -0.75
C ILE A 236 22.67 5.31 -0.97
N VAL A 237 22.62 4.83 -2.21
CA VAL A 237 21.75 3.71 -2.59
C VAL A 237 22.55 2.41 -2.67
N ASP A 238 22.02 1.34 -2.08
CA ASP A 238 22.54 -0.02 -2.25
C ASP A 238 21.95 -0.66 -3.53
N ARG A 239 22.78 -1.42 -4.24
CA ARG A 239 22.42 -2.21 -5.43
C ARG A 239 21.26 -3.16 -5.18
N ALA A 240 21.10 -3.67 -3.95
CA ALA A 240 20.00 -4.58 -3.58
C ALA A 240 18.61 -3.99 -3.86
N ASP A 241 18.45 -2.67 -3.75
CA ASP A 241 17.15 -2.00 -3.91
C ASP A 241 16.77 -1.70 -5.37
N PHE A 242 17.74 -1.79 -6.29
CA PHE A 242 17.58 -1.49 -7.72
C PHE A 242 18.29 -2.54 -8.59
N VAL A 243 17.79 -3.77 -8.52
CA VAL A 243 18.29 -4.90 -9.33
C VAL A 243 18.20 -4.56 -10.82
N GLY A 244 19.34 -4.65 -11.52
CA GLY A 244 19.45 -4.43 -12.96
C GLY A 244 19.98 -3.05 -13.37
N LEU A 245 20.16 -2.12 -12.42
CA LEU A 245 20.91 -0.89 -12.69
C LEU A 245 22.42 -1.15 -12.67
N SER A 246 23.16 -0.41 -13.51
CA SER A 246 24.62 -0.38 -13.47
C SER A 246 25.10 0.46 -12.30
N ASP A 247 26.35 0.27 -11.89
CA ASP A 247 26.93 1.01 -10.77
C ASP A 247 26.95 2.53 -11.06
N GLU A 248 27.20 2.93 -12.30
CA GLU A 248 27.13 4.34 -12.74
C GLU A 248 25.72 4.92 -12.63
N ALA A 249 24.68 4.11 -12.89
CA ALA A 249 23.30 4.55 -12.74
C ALA A 249 22.92 4.75 -11.27
N LEU A 250 23.46 3.93 -10.36
CA LEU A 250 23.30 4.09 -8.91
C LEU A 250 24.03 5.33 -8.39
N GLU A 251 25.23 5.59 -8.89
CA GLU A 251 26.00 6.80 -8.57
C GLU A 251 25.25 8.06 -9.02
N MET A 252 24.81 8.13 -10.29
CA MET A 252 24.02 9.26 -10.80
C MET A 252 22.72 9.49 -10.00
N MET A 253 22.07 8.42 -9.55
CA MET A 253 20.85 8.51 -8.73
C MET A 253 21.15 9.03 -7.31
N SER A 254 22.28 8.61 -6.74
CA SER A 254 22.74 9.07 -5.43
C SER A 254 23.15 10.55 -5.49
N GLU A 255 23.87 10.96 -6.52
CA GLU A 255 24.27 12.35 -6.78
C GLU A 255 23.08 13.27 -7.00
N SER A 256 22.12 12.84 -7.82
CA SER A 256 20.89 13.59 -8.08
C SER A 256 19.92 13.60 -6.88
N ARG A 257 20.16 12.75 -5.87
CA ARG A 257 19.32 12.60 -4.68
C ARG A 257 17.86 12.28 -5.02
N THR A 258 17.65 11.41 -6.01
CA THR A 258 16.30 11.10 -6.55
C THR A 258 15.85 9.66 -6.38
N TRP A 259 16.53 8.87 -5.53
CA TRP A 259 16.24 7.44 -5.42
C TRP A 259 14.79 7.13 -5.02
N PHE A 260 14.20 7.92 -4.10
CA PHE A 260 12.84 7.68 -3.62
C PHE A 260 11.80 8.05 -4.69
N GLU A 261 12.02 9.16 -5.39
CA GLU A 261 11.26 9.59 -6.55
C GLU A 261 11.32 8.53 -7.65
N MET A 262 12.52 8.02 -7.97
CA MET A 262 12.72 6.96 -8.95
C MET A 262 11.92 5.72 -8.56
N LYS A 263 12.03 5.27 -7.30
CA LYS A 263 11.30 4.08 -6.83
C LYS A 263 9.79 4.23 -6.99
N CYS A 264 9.25 5.39 -6.62
CA CYS A 264 7.83 5.70 -6.72
C CYS A 264 7.35 5.81 -8.17
N LEU A 265 8.09 6.56 -9.02
CA LEU A 265 7.76 6.73 -10.44
C LEU A 265 7.85 5.40 -11.20
N SER A 266 8.79 4.52 -10.86
CA SER A 266 8.86 3.17 -11.42
C SER A 266 7.61 2.34 -11.11
N GLN A 267 6.96 2.51 -9.95
CA GLN A 267 5.69 1.81 -9.68
C GLN A 267 4.54 2.38 -10.55
N LEU A 268 4.51 3.70 -10.77
CA LEU A 268 3.55 4.32 -11.68
C LEU A 268 3.77 3.87 -13.12
N GLU A 269 5.03 3.72 -13.54
CA GLU A 269 5.40 3.21 -14.85
C GLU A 269 4.96 1.76 -15.05
N LEU A 270 5.20 0.87 -14.08
CA LEU A 270 4.69 -0.49 -14.15
C LEU A 270 3.16 -0.51 -14.28
N GLY A 271 2.47 0.34 -13.50
CA GLY A 271 1.02 0.53 -13.62
C GLY A 271 0.58 1.02 -15.00
N PHE A 272 1.27 2.02 -15.55
CA PHE A 272 1.03 2.55 -16.89
C PHE A 272 1.19 1.46 -17.97
N LEU A 273 2.31 0.73 -17.94
CA LEU A 273 2.58 -0.34 -18.91
C LEU A 273 1.56 -1.47 -18.80
N ARG A 274 1.11 -1.80 -17.59
CA ARG A 274 0.05 -2.80 -17.40
C ARG A 274 -1.30 -2.31 -17.95
N ALA A 275 -1.67 -1.07 -17.65
CA ALA A 275 -2.89 -0.45 -18.16
C ALA A 275 -2.89 -0.35 -19.70
N LEU A 276 -1.73 -0.11 -20.31
CA LEU A 276 -1.56 0.02 -21.75
C LEU A 276 -2.07 -1.21 -22.53
N HIS A 277 -1.93 -2.41 -21.96
CA HIS A 277 -2.26 -3.68 -22.60
C HIS A 277 -3.63 -4.27 -22.18
N GLY A 278 -4.33 -3.68 -21.21
CA GLY A 278 -5.57 -4.27 -20.67
C GLY A 278 -6.66 -3.29 -20.25
N ALA A 279 -6.31 -2.10 -19.78
CA ALA A 279 -7.24 -1.10 -19.23
C ALA A 279 -6.90 0.30 -19.77
N SER A 280 -7.00 0.47 -21.09
CA SER A 280 -6.49 1.66 -21.80
C SER A 280 -7.07 3.00 -21.33
N ASP A 281 -8.26 2.99 -20.72
CA ASP A 281 -8.90 4.17 -20.12
C ASP A 281 -8.24 4.63 -18.82
N THR A 282 -7.60 3.72 -18.07
CA THR A 282 -6.87 4.03 -16.84
C THR A 282 -5.45 4.56 -17.07
N VAL A 283 -4.96 4.54 -18.31
CA VAL A 283 -3.62 5.05 -18.67
C VAL A 283 -3.48 6.53 -18.30
N SER A 284 -4.56 7.29 -18.47
CA SER A 284 -4.65 8.71 -18.10
C SER A 284 -4.38 8.97 -16.61
N THR A 285 -4.70 8.02 -15.73
CA THR A 285 -4.48 8.11 -14.28
C THR A 285 -3.00 8.19 -13.94
N PHE A 286 -2.17 7.37 -14.60
CA PHE A 286 -0.73 7.33 -14.37
C PHE A 286 -0.02 8.54 -14.97
N SER A 287 -0.41 8.95 -16.18
CA SER A 287 0.17 10.15 -16.80
C SER A 287 -0.22 11.43 -16.04
N ASP A 288 -1.44 11.54 -15.52
CA ASP A 288 -1.82 12.64 -14.62
C ASP A 288 -1.09 12.55 -13.27
N ALA A 289 -0.85 11.34 -12.73
CA ALA A 289 -0.03 11.16 -11.52
C ALA A 289 1.37 11.75 -11.69
N THR A 290 2.06 11.36 -12.75
CA THR A 290 3.40 11.87 -13.06
C THR A 290 3.37 13.38 -13.31
N ARG A 291 2.33 13.92 -13.94
CA ARG A 291 2.16 15.37 -14.10
C ARG A 291 2.07 16.10 -12.77
N VAL A 292 1.22 15.63 -11.86
CA VAL A 292 1.05 16.26 -10.53
C VAL A 292 2.35 16.21 -9.73
N ILE A 293 3.09 15.10 -9.82
CA ILE A 293 4.41 14.97 -9.18
C ILE A 293 5.39 16.01 -9.77
N ALA A 294 5.44 16.14 -11.10
CA ALA A 294 6.28 17.13 -11.77
C ALA A 294 5.89 18.58 -11.39
N ALA A 295 4.59 18.88 -11.36
CA ALA A 295 4.05 20.18 -10.95
C ALA A 295 4.45 20.55 -9.50
N ARG A 296 4.47 19.57 -8.60
CA ARG A 296 4.93 19.77 -7.22
C ARG A 296 6.44 19.99 -7.16
N ALA A 297 7.23 19.23 -7.94
CA ALA A 297 8.67 19.46 -8.05
C ALA A 297 8.98 20.88 -8.56
N VAL A 298 8.17 21.41 -9.49
CA VAL A 298 8.21 22.81 -9.92
C VAL A 298 8.03 23.75 -8.72
N GLY A 299 7.01 23.53 -7.89
CA GLY A 299 6.70 24.36 -6.72
C GLY A 299 7.74 24.29 -5.59
N HIS A 300 8.42 23.15 -5.43
CA HIS A 300 9.50 22.96 -4.46
C HIS A 300 10.90 23.34 -4.98
N HIS A 301 11.01 23.82 -6.23
CA HIS A 301 12.28 24.11 -6.90
C HIS A 301 13.22 22.89 -6.97
N ASP A 302 12.67 21.68 -7.03
CA ASP A 302 13.44 20.43 -7.16
C ASP A 302 13.64 20.09 -8.64
N GLU A 303 14.72 20.61 -9.22
CA GLU A 303 15.02 20.43 -10.64
C GLU A 303 15.33 18.97 -10.99
N GLN A 304 15.97 18.22 -10.08
CA GLN A 304 16.34 16.83 -10.34
C GLN A 304 15.09 15.93 -10.38
N ALA A 305 14.16 16.11 -9.44
CA ALA A 305 12.88 15.38 -9.47
C ALA A 305 12.03 15.74 -10.70
N LEU A 306 12.05 17.01 -11.12
CA LEU A 306 11.35 17.46 -12.33
C LEU A 306 11.93 16.82 -13.60
N ARG A 307 13.25 16.83 -13.77
CA ARG A 307 13.93 16.17 -14.89
C ARG A 307 13.65 14.68 -14.92
N LEU A 308 13.61 14.03 -13.75
CA LEU A 308 13.24 12.63 -13.64
C LEU A 308 11.80 12.38 -14.13
N ALA A 309 10.83 13.18 -13.68
CA ALA A 309 9.44 13.05 -14.13
C ALA A 309 9.29 13.24 -15.66
N ILE A 310 10.05 14.17 -16.25
CA ILE A 310 10.11 14.37 -17.71
C ILE A 310 10.62 13.09 -18.42
N ARG A 311 11.64 12.40 -17.87
CA ARG A 311 12.11 11.12 -18.43
C ARG A 311 11.03 10.06 -18.42
N PHE A 312 10.22 9.98 -17.36
CA PHE A 312 9.09 9.05 -17.29
C PHE A 312 8.00 9.39 -18.31
N PHE A 313 7.67 10.67 -18.53
CA PHE A 313 6.77 11.09 -19.63
C PHE A 313 7.27 10.62 -20.99
N ASN A 314 8.56 10.82 -21.24
CA ASN A 314 9.20 10.39 -22.48
C ASN A 314 9.16 8.86 -22.62
N ASN A 315 9.29 8.10 -21.54
CA ASN A 315 9.15 6.65 -21.60
C ASN A 315 7.69 6.22 -21.87
N TYR A 316 6.71 6.87 -21.24
CA TYR A 316 5.30 6.61 -21.49
C TYR A 316 4.92 6.84 -22.95
N LEU A 317 5.38 7.94 -23.57
CA LEU A 317 5.17 8.18 -25.00
C LEU A 317 5.79 7.09 -25.86
N ARG A 318 7.05 6.73 -25.58
CA ARG A 318 7.77 5.69 -26.32
C ARG A 318 7.01 4.37 -26.30
N GLU A 319 6.61 3.92 -25.12
CA GLU A 319 5.94 2.62 -24.97
C GLU A 319 4.51 2.65 -25.52
N ALA A 320 3.78 3.77 -25.35
CA ALA A 320 2.45 3.93 -25.96
C ALA A 320 2.49 3.91 -27.50
N ILE A 321 3.50 4.56 -28.11
CA ILE A 321 3.71 4.56 -29.56
C ILE A 321 4.04 3.15 -30.05
N LYS A 322 5.00 2.47 -29.40
CA LYS A 322 5.38 1.10 -29.74
C LYS A 322 4.21 0.12 -29.64
N ALA A 323 3.36 0.29 -28.63
CA ALA A 323 2.17 -0.53 -28.44
C ALA A 323 1.04 -0.23 -29.43
N GLY A 324 1.17 0.79 -30.29
CA GLY A 324 0.10 1.18 -31.21
C GLY A 324 -1.12 1.80 -30.51
N ASN A 325 -1.02 2.15 -29.22
CA ASN A 325 -2.16 2.59 -28.44
C ASN A 325 -2.35 4.11 -28.57
N LEU A 326 -3.19 4.50 -29.52
CA LEU A 326 -3.44 5.91 -29.75
C LEU A 326 -3.97 6.63 -28.50
N ARG A 327 -4.94 6.05 -27.79
CA ARG A 327 -5.57 6.74 -26.66
C ARG A 327 -4.54 7.14 -25.61
N ALA A 328 -3.61 6.22 -25.31
CA ALA A 328 -2.48 6.47 -24.43
C ALA A 328 -1.57 7.59 -24.94
N VAL A 329 -1.23 7.60 -26.24
CA VAL A 329 -0.42 8.67 -26.85
C VAL A 329 -1.10 10.03 -26.67
N TYR A 330 -2.41 10.10 -26.94
CA TYR A 330 -3.20 11.31 -26.74
C TYR A 330 -3.17 11.80 -25.29
N ASP A 331 -3.46 10.89 -24.35
CA ASP A 331 -3.52 11.22 -22.93
C ASP A 331 -2.16 11.69 -22.40
N VAL A 332 -1.08 11.03 -22.79
CA VAL A 332 0.27 11.40 -22.36
C VAL A 332 0.70 12.75 -22.94
N PHE A 333 0.47 13.01 -24.24
CA PHE A 333 0.74 14.34 -24.82
C PHE A 333 -0.07 15.43 -24.15
N HIS A 334 -1.35 15.17 -23.87
CA HIS A 334 -2.21 16.10 -23.16
C HIS A 334 -1.66 16.47 -21.77
N GLN A 335 -1.25 15.48 -20.96
CA GLN A 335 -0.68 15.75 -19.64
C GLN A 335 0.70 16.42 -19.73
N TYR A 336 1.51 16.06 -20.72
CA TYR A 336 2.82 16.67 -20.94
C TYR A 336 2.70 18.13 -21.39
N ARG A 337 1.68 18.47 -22.19
CA ARG A 337 1.32 19.86 -22.53
C ARG A 337 0.96 20.67 -21.30
N ARG A 338 0.16 20.10 -20.41
CA ARG A 338 -0.23 20.75 -19.14
C ARG A 338 1.01 21.03 -18.28
N LEU A 339 1.97 20.12 -18.24
CA LEU A 339 3.27 20.35 -17.58
C LEU A 339 4.06 21.46 -18.29
N GLY A 340 4.17 21.44 -19.62
CA GLY A 340 4.88 22.48 -20.39
C GLY A 340 4.39 23.89 -20.10
N ARG A 341 3.08 24.06 -19.87
CA ARG A 341 2.48 25.34 -19.44
C ARG A 341 3.01 25.84 -18.08
N GLU A 342 3.37 24.93 -17.18
CA GLU A 342 3.91 25.26 -15.86
C GLU A 342 5.43 25.53 -15.91
N LEU A 343 6.09 25.20 -17.02
CA LEU A 343 7.53 25.37 -17.25
C LEU A 343 7.90 26.65 -17.99
N VAL A 344 6.95 27.57 -18.19
CA VAL A 344 7.16 28.82 -18.94
C VAL A 344 8.29 29.67 -18.37
N ASP A 345 8.46 29.67 -17.05
CA ASP A 345 9.52 30.39 -16.34
C ASP A 345 10.86 29.62 -16.32
N ARG A 346 10.92 28.43 -16.93
CA ARG A 346 12.11 27.57 -17.05
C ARG A 346 12.43 27.30 -18.53
N PRO A 347 13.00 28.28 -19.26
CA PRO A 347 13.12 28.22 -20.71
C PRO A 347 13.96 27.04 -21.21
N GLU A 348 14.99 26.61 -20.48
CA GLU A 348 15.82 25.47 -20.88
C GLU A 348 15.06 24.15 -20.88
N LEU A 349 14.35 23.86 -19.80
CA LEU A 349 13.49 22.67 -19.70
C LEU A 349 12.36 22.73 -20.72
N LEU A 350 11.77 23.92 -20.93
CA LEU A 350 10.70 24.08 -21.89
C LEU A 350 11.16 23.79 -23.33
N ARG A 351 12.36 24.23 -23.71
CA ARG A 351 12.99 23.86 -25.00
C ARG A 351 13.19 22.35 -25.11
N GLU A 352 13.63 21.71 -24.03
CA GLU A 352 13.80 20.25 -24.00
C GLU A 352 12.47 19.52 -24.24
N VAL A 353 11.40 19.96 -23.55
CA VAL A 353 10.05 19.44 -23.76
C VAL A 353 9.61 19.63 -25.21
N GLY A 354 9.84 20.80 -25.82
CA GLY A 354 9.52 21.05 -27.23
C GLY A 354 10.19 20.06 -28.18
N LYS A 355 11.49 19.78 -27.97
CA LYS A 355 12.23 18.78 -28.76
C LYS A 355 11.67 17.37 -28.59
N HIS A 356 11.28 16.98 -27.36
CA HIS A 356 10.66 15.69 -27.11
C HIS A 356 9.30 15.56 -27.82
N PHE A 357 8.48 16.62 -27.83
CA PHE A 357 7.22 16.66 -28.59
C PHE A 357 7.46 16.38 -30.09
N SER A 358 8.42 17.08 -30.71
CA SER A 358 8.77 16.89 -32.12
C SER A 358 9.30 15.47 -32.40
N TYR A 359 10.19 14.98 -31.55
CA TYR A 359 10.78 13.64 -31.67
C TYR A 359 9.70 12.55 -31.63
N TYR A 360 8.81 12.60 -30.63
CA TYR A 360 7.77 11.58 -30.48
C TYR A 360 6.65 11.71 -31.51
N ALA A 361 6.38 12.91 -32.05
CA ALA A 361 5.53 13.06 -33.23
C ALA A 361 6.10 12.33 -34.45
N GLY A 362 7.40 12.51 -34.71
CA GLY A 362 8.10 11.82 -35.79
C GLY A 362 8.09 10.31 -35.60
N MET A 363 8.40 9.83 -34.39
CA MET A 363 8.33 8.41 -34.05
C MET A 363 6.92 7.83 -34.26
N ALA A 364 5.89 8.51 -33.77
CA ALA A 364 4.50 8.07 -33.93
C ALA A 364 4.10 7.94 -35.41
N ARG A 365 4.54 8.88 -36.26
CA ARG A 365 4.32 8.81 -37.71
C ARG A 365 5.01 7.60 -38.34
N ILE A 366 6.26 7.30 -37.97
CA ILE A 366 7.00 6.11 -38.46
C ILE A 366 6.27 4.82 -38.05
N TYR A 367 5.67 4.80 -36.87
CA TYR A 367 4.85 3.68 -36.37
C TYR A 367 3.40 3.67 -36.93
N GLY A 368 3.09 4.48 -37.96
CA GLY A 368 1.81 4.46 -38.64
C GLY A 368 0.71 5.35 -38.04
N MET A 369 1.00 6.11 -36.97
CA MET A 369 0.06 7.07 -36.38
C MET A 369 0.13 8.42 -37.11
N VAL A 370 -0.40 8.48 -38.33
CA VAL A 370 -0.23 9.61 -39.26
C VAL A 370 -0.76 10.95 -38.71
N PHE A 371 -1.73 10.93 -37.80
CA PHE A 371 -2.33 12.13 -37.21
C PHE A 371 -1.66 12.57 -35.89
N ALA A 372 -0.74 11.79 -35.32
CA ALA A 372 -0.03 12.16 -34.10
C ALA A 372 0.75 13.49 -34.23
N PRO A 373 1.40 13.81 -35.38
CA PRO A 373 1.97 15.14 -35.58
C PRO A 373 0.96 16.29 -35.48
N GLN A 374 -0.28 16.11 -35.92
CA GLN A 374 -1.31 17.14 -35.84
C GLN A 374 -1.73 17.42 -34.39
N LEU A 375 -1.83 16.36 -33.59
CA LEU A 375 -2.06 16.47 -32.16
C LEU A 375 -0.92 17.25 -31.49
N VAL A 376 0.33 16.91 -31.82
CA VAL A 376 1.51 17.58 -31.28
C VAL A 376 1.58 19.03 -31.72
N ILE A 377 1.22 19.37 -32.97
CA ILE A 377 1.11 20.77 -33.42
C ILE A 377 0.12 21.55 -32.56
N PHE A 378 -1.06 20.99 -32.30
CA PHE A 378 -2.06 21.63 -31.44
C PHE A 378 -1.53 21.81 -30.00
N ASP A 379 -0.97 20.76 -29.43
CA ASP A 379 -0.52 20.76 -28.04
C ASP A 379 0.71 21.65 -27.82
N LEU A 380 1.73 21.53 -28.66
CA LEU A 380 2.94 22.35 -28.61
C LEU A 380 2.64 23.78 -29.04
N GLY A 381 1.72 24.01 -29.97
CA GLY A 381 1.24 25.34 -30.34
C GLY A 381 0.60 26.07 -29.16
N TYR A 382 -0.16 25.37 -28.32
CA TYR A 382 -0.71 25.94 -27.09
C TYR A 382 0.38 26.32 -26.08
N VAL A 383 1.40 25.48 -25.89
CA VAL A 383 2.55 25.77 -25.02
C VAL A 383 3.34 26.97 -25.55
N THR A 384 3.60 27.00 -26.86
CA THR A 384 4.29 28.08 -27.57
C THR A 384 3.56 29.41 -27.38
N ARG A 385 2.25 29.42 -27.57
CA ARG A 385 1.41 30.60 -27.33
C ARG A 385 1.57 31.10 -25.89
N ARG A 386 1.53 30.21 -24.88
CA ARG A 386 1.76 30.62 -23.49
C ARG A 386 3.17 31.12 -23.22
N ALA A 387 4.18 30.56 -23.88
CA ALA A 387 5.55 31.06 -23.78
C ALA A 387 5.65 32.51 -24.30
N PHE A 388 5.03 32.84 -25.43
CA PHE A 388 4.98 34.22 -25.94
C PHE A 388 4.19 35.17 -25.04
N GLU A 389 3.01 34.76 -24.57
CA GLU A 389 2.16 35.60 -23.69
C GLU A 389 2.86 35.95 -22.35
N ARG A 390 3.85 35.16 -21.95
CA ARG A 390 4.69 35.42 -20.76
C ARG A 390 6.11 35.91 -21.10
N ALA A 391 6.38 36.25 -22.36
CA ALA A 391 7.70 36.69 -22.82
C ALA A 391 8.85 35.72 -22.48
N SER A 392 8.58 34.41 -22.46
CA SER A 392 9.59 33.40 -22.19
C SER A 392 10.62 33.31 -23.33
N PRO A 393 11.93 33.28 -23.03
CA PRO A 393 13.00 33.15 -24.04
C PRO A 393 12.94 31.89 -24.89
N ALA A 394 12.14 30.89 -24.49
CA ALA A 394 11.95 29.65 -25.24
C ALA A 394 10.90 29.79 -26.38
N GLY A 395 10.10 30.86 -26.41
CA GLY A 395 8.96 30.98 -27.33
C GLY A 395 9.33 30.82 -28.81
N ALA A 396 10.43 31.46 -29.25
CA ALA A 396 10.91 31.35 -30.63
C ALA A 396 11.39 29.94 -30.98
N ASP A 397 12.03 29.24 -30.04
CA ASP A 397 12.50 27.87 -30.25
C ASP A 397 11.33 26.90 -30.37
N LEU A 398 10.34 27.03 -29.48
CA LEU A 398 9.12 26.22 -29.56
C LEU A 398 8.34 26.46 -30.85
N LEU A 399 8.27 27.72 -31.32
CA LEU A 399 7.65 28.03 -32.60
C LEU A 399 8.37 27.34 -33.76
N ARG A 400 9.71 27.31 -33.74
CA ARG A 400 10.49 26.57 -34.75
C ARG A 400 10.15 25.08 -34.72
N GLU A 401 10.05 24.48 -33.55
CA GLU A 401 9.66 23.08 -33.38
C GLU A 401 8.24 22.80 -33.93
N VAL A 402 7.27 23.67 -33.60
CA VAL A 402 5.89 23.56 -34.13
C VAL A 402 5.89 23.65 -35.65
N LEU A 403 6.55 24.66 -36.22
CA LEU A 403 6.58 24.91 -37.67
C LEU A 403 7.30 23.81 -38.45
N ALA A 404 8.22 23.07 -37.82
CA ALA A 404 8.93 21.95 -38.44
C ALA A 404 8.06 20.70 -38.61
N LEU A 405 6.94 20.59 -37.88
CA LEU A 405 6.03 19.44 -37.98
C LEU A 405 5.16 19.50 -39.25
N PRO A 406 4.70 18.36 -39.80
CA PRO A 406 3.85 18.37 -40.98
C PRO A 406 2.43 18.90 -40.68
N HIS A 407 2.07 20.05 -41.26
CA HIS A 407 0.80 20.75 -41.01
C HIS A 407 -0.38 20.29 -41.88
N ARG A 408 -0.13 19.52 -42.95
CA ARG A 408 -1.15 19.01 -43.88
C ARG A 408 -1.18 17.49 -43.83
N THR A 409 -2.38 16.90 -43.91
CA THR A 409 -2.61 15.44 -44.05
C THR A 409 -2.83 15.00 -45.50
N GLY A 410 -2.48 15.83 -46.50
CA GLY A 410 -2.76 15.51 -47.90
C GLY A 410 -1.58 14.88 -48.64
N ALA A 411 -1.73 13.60 -49.03
CA ALA A 411 -1.21 12.98 -50.26
C ALA A 411 0.28 12.64 -50.46
N ASP A 412 1.13 12.62 -49.43
CA ASP A 412 2.52 12.09 -49.54
C ASP A 412 2.69 10.70 -48.89
N VAL A 413 1.69 9.84 -49.07
CA VAL A 413 1.81 8.39 -48.86
C VAL A 413 1.36 7.72 -50.17
N HIS A 414 2.25 7.75 -51.15
CA HIS A 414 2.31 6.74 -52.20
C HIS A 414 3.62 5.99 -52.07
#